data_AF-A0A2X0V995-F1
#
_entry.id   AF-A0A2X0V995-F1
#
_cell.length_a   1.000
_cell.length_b   1.000
_cell.length_c   1.000
_cell.angle_alpha   90.00
_cell.angle_beta   90.00
_cell.angle_gamma   90.00
#
_symmetry.space_group_name_H-M   'P 1'
#
loop_
_entity.id
_entity.type
_entity.pdbx_description
1 polymer ?
#
loop_
_entity_poly.entity_id
_entity_poly.type
_entity_poly.pdbx_seq_one_letter_code
_entity_poly.pdbx_strand_id
1 'polypeptide(L)'
;MELNEDDIILLEEIAYTKLGTKKEYTKTYQDKDLGLLIRSITGLDMQSAKEVFSEFLDGSLNTQQTQFILMIVEYIVKNGLMESAAVLIEENPFKTAEHRQYFQRSYRCNTTDKI
;
A
#
# COMPACT_ATOMS: atom_id res chain seq x y z
N MET A 1 -0.82 19.98 -3.11
CA MET A 1 -0.91 19.74 -4.56
C MET A 1 -1.14 18.24 -4.69
N GLU A 2 -2.36 17.86 -5.01
CA GLU A 2 -2.71 16.45 -5.24
C GLU A 2 -2.34 16.09 -6.68
N LEU A 3 -1.74 14.92 -6.86
CA LEU A 3 -1.49 14.35 -8.20
C LEU A 3 -2.83 13.84 -8.74
N ASN A 4 -3.27 14.37 -9.88
CA ASN A 4 -4.46 13.89 -10.59
C ASN A 4 -4.09 12.92 -11.73
N GLU A 5 -5.10 12.37 -12.42
CA GLU A 5 -4.87 11.41 -13.51
C GLU A 5 -4.05 11.98 -14.66
N ASP A 6 -4.26 13.26 -15.01
CA ASP A 6 -3.48 13.92 -16.07
C ASP A 6 -2.01 14.10 -15.66
N ASP A 7 -1.74 14.36 -14.38
CA ASP A 7 -0.37 14.42 -13.86
C ASP A 7 0.32 13.06 -13.95
N ILE A 8 -0.40 11.96 -13.70
CA ILE A 8 0.13 10.59 -13.83
C ILE A 8 0.49 10.30 -15.30
N ILE A 9 -0.41 10.63 -16.24
CA ILE A 9 -0.19 10.43 -17.68
C ILE A 9 1.03 11.23 -18.15
N LEU A 10 1.16 12.48 -17.70
CA LEU A 10 2.31 13.32 -18.03
C LEU A 10 3.63 12.74 -17.48
N LEU A 11 3.60 12.21 -16.26
CA LEU A 11 4.77 11.57 -15.65
C LEU A 11 5.15 10.27 -16.39
N GLU A 12 4.17 9.49 -16.88
CA GLU A 12 4.42 8.34 -17.75
C GLU A 12 5.07 8.73 -19.07
N GLU A 13 4.59 9.80 -19.70
CA GLU A 13 5.20 10.33 -20.91
C GLU A 13 6.66 10.73 -20.66
N ILE A 14 6.94 11.48 -19.58
CA ILE A 14 8.30 11.89 -19.22
C ILE A 14 9.19 10.67 -18.96
N ALA A 15 8.70 9.68 -18.21
CA ALA A 15 9.47 8.49 -17.86
C ALA A 15 9.80 7.62 -19.10
N TYR A 16 8.85 7.44 -20.02
CA TYR A 16 8.98 6.53 -21.17
C TYR A 16 9.49 7.19 -22.45
N THR A 17 9.66 8.52 -22.46
CA THR A 17 10.15 9.24 -23.66
C THR A 17 11.36 10.13 -23.38
N LYS A 18 11.46 10.76 -22.20
CA LYS A 18 12.53 11.72 -21.90
C LYS A 18 13.64 11.14 -21.03
N LEU A 19 13.32 10.24 -20.11
CA LEU A 19 14.29 9.64 -19.18
C LEU A 19 14.81 8.27 -19.64
N GLY A 20 14.06 7.58 -20.49
CA GLY A 20 14.41 6.27 -21.04
C GLY A 20 13.22 5.69 -21.80
N THR A 21 13.29 4.42 -22.15
CA THR A 21 12.18 3.70 -22.79
C THR A 21 11.36 2.91 -21.76
N LYS A 22 10.08 2.64 -22.06
CA LYS A 22 9.24 1.74 -21.24
C LYS A 22 9.92 0.40 -20.94
N LYS A 23 10.70 -0.13 -21.89
CA LYS A 23 11.45 -1.38 -21.73
C LYS A 23 12.57 -1.29 -20.70
N GLU A 24 13.29 -0.18 -20.65
CA GLU A 24 14.34 0.07 -19.64
C GLU A 24 13.75 0.31 -18.25
N TYR A 25 12.60 0.99 -18.22
CA TYR A 25 11.81 1.14 -17.00
C TYR A 25 11.36 -0.22 -16.46
N THR A 26 10.69 -1.04 -17.28
CA THR A 26 10.27 -2.41 -16.91
C THR A 26 11.45 -3.25 -16.41
N LYS A 27 12.62 -3.16 -17.04
CA LYS A 27 13.82 -3.90 -16.62
C LYS A 27 14.33 -3.48 -15.24
N THR A 28 14.27 -2.20 -14.92
CA THR A 28 14.78 -1.62 -13.67
C THR A 28 13.79 -1.81 -12.52
N TYR A 29 12.50 -1.64 -12.80
CA TYR A 29 11.43 -1.59 -11.79
C TYR A 29 10.49 -2.79 -11.83
N GLN A 30 10.82 -3.85 -12.58
CA GLN A 30 10.09 -5.14 -12.62
C GLN A 30 8.59 -4.99 -12.92
N ASP A 31 8.24 -4.21 -13.95
CA ASP A 31 6.84 -3.92 -14.33
C ASP A 31 5.97 -3.26 -13.24
N LYS A 32 6.59 -2.66 -12.21
CA LYS A 32 5.85 -1.84 -11.25
C LYS A 32 5.21 -0.65 -11.94
N ASP A 33 3.88 -0.53 -11.82
CA ASP A 33 3.12 0.60 -12.33
C ASP A 33 3.74 1.94 -11.88
N LEU A 34 3.84 2.91 -12.79
CA LEU A 34 4.53 4.18 -12.48
C LEU A 34 3.77 4.98 -11.42
N GLY A 35 2.44 4.93 -11.43
CA GLY A 35 1.61 5.51 -10.37
C GLY A 35 1.91 4.88 -9.01
N LEU A 36 2.08 3.55 -8.95
CA LEU A 36 2.52 2.86 -7.73
C LEU A 36 3.94 3.24 -7.30
N LEU A 37 4.85 3.47 -8.26
CA LEU A 37 6.22 3.92 -7.96
C LEU A 37 6.21 5.35 -7.39
N ILE A 38 5.51 6.28 -8.04
CA ILE A 38 5.38 7.66 -7.58
C ILE A 38 4.77 7.68 -6.18
N ARG A 39 3.67 6.93 -5.97
CA ARG A 39 3.01 6.82 -4.67
C ARG A 39 3.97 6.28 -3.59
N SER A 40 4.84 5.32 -3.94
CA SER A 40 5.86 4.80 -3.03
C SER A 40 6.96 5.80 -2.65
N ILE A 41 7.18 6.83 -3.47
CA ILE A 41 8.19 7.88 -3.24
C ILE A 41 7.58 9.07 -2.51
N THR A 42 6.35 9.46 -2.87
CA THR A 42 5.70 10.65 -2.32
C THR A 42 4.93 10.39 -1.04
N GLY A 43 4.55 9.14 -0.76
CA GLY A 43 3.62 8.80 0.32
C GLY A 43 2.19 9.26 0.02
N LEU A 44 1.31 9.21 1.03
CA LEU A 44 -0.06 9.73 0.97
C LEU A 44 -0.27 10.86 1.96
N ASP A 45 -1.23 11.72 1.65
CA ASP A 45 -1.67 12.73 2.62
C ASP A 45 -2.38 12.05 3.81
N MET A 46 -1.87 12.32 5.02
CA MET A 46 -2.35 11.70 6.26
C MET A 46 -3.81 12.07 6.57
N GLN A 47 -4.21 13.30 6.24
CA GLN A 47 -5.56 13.80 6.54
C GLN A 47 -6.59 13.12 5.63
N SER A 48 -6.29 13.05 4.33
CA SER A 48 -7.09 12.35 3.33
C SER A 48 -7.20 10.86 3.61
N ALA A 49 -6.10 10.23 4.04
CA ALA A 49 -6.13 8.83 4.45
C ALA A 49 -7.04 8.64 5.68
N LYS A 50 -6.89 9.43 6.74
CA LYS A 50 -7.75 9.35 7.93
C LYS A 50 -9.22 9.54 7.63
N GLU A 51 -9.58 10.44 6.71
CA GLU A 51 -10.96 10.68 6.31
C GLU A 51 -11.56 9.46 5.61
N VAL A 52 -10.87 8.86 4.63
CA VAL A 52 -11.33 7.63 3.98
C VAL A 52 -11.41 6.45 4.95
N PHE A 53 -10.46 6.36 5.89
CA PHE A 53 -10.42 5.28 6.88
C PHE A 53 -11.37 5.51 8.06
N SER A 54 -11.95 6.71 8.22
CA SER A 54 -12.88 7.02 9.32
C SER A 54 -14.13 6.13 9.30
N GLU A 55 -14.64 5.81 8.11
CA GLU A 55 -15.77 4.89 7.93
C GLU A 55 -15.50 3.49 8.49
N PHE A 56 -14.24 3.03 8.46
CA PHE A 56 -13.85 1.74 9.05
C PHE A 56 -13.72 1.81 10.58
N LEU A 57 -13.50 3.00 11.14
CA LEU A 57 -13.33 3.22 12.58
C LEU A 57 -14.67 3.43 13.32
N ASP A 58 -15.74 3.76 12.60
CA ASP A 58 -17.09 3.94 13.15
C ASP A 58 -17.84 2.62 13.42
N GLY A 59 -17.35 1.51 12.86
CA GLY A 59 -17.79 0.17 13.25
C GLY A 59 -17.37 -0.14 14.69
N SER A 60 -18.12 -0.97 15.40
CA SER A 60 -17.84 -1.39 16.79
C SER A 60 -16.54 -2.21 16.92
N LEU A 61 -15.41 -1.57 16.66
CA LEU A 61 -14.06 -2.08 16.78
C LEU A 61 -13.62 -1.97 18.24
N ASN A 62 -12.87 -2.97 18.70
CA ASN A 62 -12.18 -2.83 19.97
C ASN A 62 -10.89 -1.99 19.81
N THR A 63 -10.37 -1.49 20.92
CA THR A 63 -9.17 -0.63 20.95
C THR A 63 -7.99 -1.23 20.18
N GLN A 64 -7.79 -2.55 20.22
CA GLN A 64 -6.69 -3.22 19.51
C GLN A 64 -6.88 -3.17 17.99
N GLN A 65 -8.09 -3.41 17.50
CA GLN A 65 -8.40 -3.35 16.06
C GLN A 65 -8.27 -1.93 15.52
N THR A 66 -8.71 -0.92 16.30
CA THR A 66 -8.51 0.50 15.98
C THR A 66 -7.04 0.85 15.84
N GLN A 67 -6.21 0.45 16.82
CA GLN A 67 -4.76 0.71 16.76
C GLN A 67 -4.09 0.02 15.58
N PHE A 68 -4.52 -1.20 15.25
CA PHE A 68 -4.00 -1.92 14.10
C PHE A 68 -4.34 -1.24 12.76
N ILE A 69 -5.57 -0.75 12.60
CA ILE A 69 -5.95 0.02 11.40
C ILE A 69 -5.14 1.31 11.31
N LEU A 70 -5.00 2.05 12.42
CA LEU A 70 -4.16 3.26 12.45
C LEU A 70 -2.72 2.97 12.03
N MET A 71 -2.14 1.86 12.48
CA MET A 71 -0.80 1.44 12.04
C MET A 71 -0.72 1.13 10.54
N ILE A 72 -1.75 0.54 9.95
CA ILE A 72 -1.83 0.32 8.50
C ILE A 72 -1.88 1.66 7.77
N VAL A 73 -2.72 2.58 8.24
CA VAL A 73 -2.85 3.93 7.66
C VAL A 73 -1.51 4.65 7.72
N GLU A 74 -0.85 4.66 8.87
CA GLU A 74 0.47 5.28 9.05
C GLU A 74 1.52 4.66 8.13
N TYR A 75 1.51 3.33 7.97
CA TYR A 75 2.44 2.64 7.10
C TYR A 75 2.22 3.00 5.62
N ILE A 76 0.97 2.98 5.13
CA ILE A 76 0.67 3.30 3.73
C ILE A 76 0.91 4.79 3.45
N VAL A 77 0.61 5.68 4.41
CA VAL A 77 0.93 7.10 4.31
C VAL A 77 2.43 7.33 4.12
N LYS A 78 3.26 6.59 4.86
CA LYS A 78 4.72 6.73 4.79
C LYS A 78 5.34 6.05 3.57
N ASN A 79 4.87 4.86 3.21
CA ASN A 79 5.52 4.00 2.20
C ASN A 79 4.76 3.95 0.86
N GLY A 80 3.62 4.64 0.77
CA GLY A 80 2.79 4.75 -0.44
C GLY A 80 1.95 3.52 -0.80
N LEU A 81 2.37 2.33 -0.35
CA LEU A 81 1.67 1.07 -0.59
C LEU A 81 1.82 0.12 0.59
N MET A 82 0.94 -0.87 0.62
CA MET A 82 1.04 -2.00 1.54
C MET A 82 1.78 -3.14 0.84
N GLU A 83 2.88 -3.61 1.42
CA GLU A 83 3.60 -4.78 0.90
C GLU A 83 2.84 -6.08 1.21
N SER A 84 3.30 -7.21 0.64
CA SER A 84 2.66 -8.50 0.91
C SER A 84 2.64 -8.79 2.41
N ALA A 85 1.57 -9.44 2.90
CA ALA A 85 1.43 -9.73 4.32
C ALA A 85 2.61 -10.55 4.87
N ALA A 86 3.23 -11.40 4.05
CA ALA A 86 4.44 -12.14 4.43
C ALA A 86 5.61 -11.19 4.76
N VAL A 87 5.84 -10.17 3.92
CA VAL A 87 6.91 -9.18 4.14
C VAL A 87 6.58 -8.27 5.33
N LEU A 88 5.34 -7.80 5.45
CA LEU A 88 4.93 -6.96 6.57
C LEU A 88 5.10 -7.66 7.92
N ILE A 89 4.78 -8.95 8.02
CA ILE A 89 4.96 -9.75 9.24
C ILE A 89 6.44 -9.84 9.67
N GLU A 90 7.38 -9.66 8.74
CA GLU A 90 8.82 -9.69 9.05
C GLU A 90 9.37 -8.32 9.48
N GLU A 91 8.65 -7.23 9.18
CA GLU A 91 9.04 -5.85 9.45
C GLU A 91 8.31 -5.21 10.66
N ASN A 92 8.99 -4.30 11.36
CA ASN A 92 8.31 -3.41 12.30
C ASN A 92 7.46 -2.40 11.51
N PRO A 93 6.22 -2.09 11.93
CA PRO A 93 5.61 -2.37 13.24
C PRO A 93 4.75 -3.66 13.30
N PHE A 94 4.66 -4.45 12.23
CA PHE A 94 3.72 -5.58 12.12
C PHE A 94 4.29 -6.95 12.59
N LYS A 95 5.51 -6.97 13.13
CA LYS A 95 6.21 -8.20 13.56
C LYS A 95 5.66 -8.90 14.82
N THR A 96 4.72 -8.31 15.54
CA THR A 96 4.20 -8.88 16.80
C THR A 96 3.35 -10.13 16.56
N ALA A 97 3.27 -11.01 17.57
CA ALA A 97 2.47 -12.24 17.49
C ALA A 97 0.96 -11.97 17.30
N GLU A 98 0.49 -10.83 17.77
CA GLU A 98 -0.90 -10.38 17.66
C GLU A 98 -1.20 -9.87 16.24
N HIS A 99 -0.31 -9.07 15.65
CA HIS A 99 -0.42 -8.62 14.26
C HIS A 99 -0.44 -9.78 13.27
N ARG A 100 0.32 -10.86 13.54
CA ARG A 100 0.25 -12.09 12.74
C ARG A 100 -1.16 -12.68 12.66
N GLN A 101 -1.95 -12.63 13.74
CA GLN A 101 -3.31 -13.18 13.73
C GLN A 101 -4.25 -12.38 12.81
N TYR A 102 -4.11 -11.06 12.75
CA TYR A 102 -4.91 -10.21 11.86
C TYR A 102 -4.61 -10.48 10.39
N PHE A 103 -3.33 -10.66 10.02
CA PHE A 103 -2.97 -11.04 8.66
C PHE A 103 -3.37 -12.48 8.33
N GLN A 104 -3.08 -13.47 9.18
CA GLN A 104 -3.35 -14.89 8.89
C GLN A 104 -4.83 -15.24 8.73
N ARG A 105 -5.74 -14.50 9.36
CA ARG A 105 -7.19 -14.78 9.28
C ARG A 105 -7.79 -14.41 7.92
N SER A 106 -7.26 -13.36 7.27
CA SER A 106 -7.68 -12.92 5.93
C SER A 106 -7.10 -13.77 4.79
N TYR A 107 -5.92 -14.37 4.97
CA TYR A 107 -5.31 -15.29 3.97
C TYR A 107 -5.73 -16.76 4.15
N ARG A 108 -6.63 -17.06 5.09
CA ARG A 108 -7.16 -18.43 5.30
C ARG A 108 -8.24 -18.85 4.31
N CYS A 109 -8.67 -17.97 3.40
CA CYS A 109 -9.48 -18.35 2.24
C CYS A 109 -8.60 -18.31 0.99
N ASN A 110 -8.04 -19.46 0.60
CA ASN A 110 -7.70 -19.87 -0.78
C ASN A 110 -6.71 -21.07 -0.87
N THR A 111 -6.71 -21.98 0.10
CA THR A 111 -5.95 -23.26 -0.02
C THR A 111 -6.73 -24.48 0.43
N THR A 112 -8.04 -24.51 0.18
CA THR A 112 -8.81 -25.77 0.32
C THR A 112 -9.88 -25.97 -0.75
N ASP A 113 -9.70 -25.38 -1.94
CA ASP A 113 -10.40 -25.81 -3.16
C ASP A 113 -9.36 -26.10 -4.25
N LYS A 114 -8.63 -27.20 -4.06
CA LYS A 114 -7.96 -28.01 -5.07
C LYS A 114 -7.17 -29.10 -4.33
N ILE A 115 -7.80 -30.25 -4.15
CA ILE A 115 -7.40 -31.60 -4.59
C ILE A 115 -8.67 -32.46 -4.49
#